data_AF-A5MYP8-F1
#
_entry.id   AF-A5MYP8-F1
#
_cell.length_a   1.000
_cell.length_b   1.000
_cell.length_c   1.000
_cell.angle_alpha   90.00
_cell.angle_beta   90.00
_cell.angle_gamma   90.00
#
_symmetry.space_group_name_H-M   'P 1'
#
loop_
_entity.id
_entity.type
_entity.pdbx_description
1 polymer ?
#
loop_
_entity_poly.entity_id
_entity_poly.type
_entity_poly.pdbx_seq_one_letter_code
_entity_poly.pdbx_strand_id
1 'polypeptide(L)'
;MPRIKIIDDRTGHVREIECSGFNLQYVQSTGNGVIQKIRELNNGKYDSRHWIKNEFYAPLAQKIKDKFKEKVPEFTSVNINKILFIEDTDYMGDELKRDDDVMWIKKAPKQLTILTGYEFIIESREFWTERISKEQIIALIYSCLKQIDGDKLRTPDVKG
;
A
#
# COMPACT_ATOMS: atom_id res chain seq x y z
N MET A 1 23.59 9.39 -6.22
CA MET A 1 22.66 10.02 -5.26
C MET A 1 21.36 10.31 -5.98
N PRO A 2 20.19 10.02 -5.38
CA PRO A 2 18.90 10.35 -6.00
C PRO A 2 18.77 11.85 -6.25
N ARG A 3 18.15 12.21 -7.38
CA ARG A 3 17.93 13.60 -7.80
C ARG A 3 16.43 13.86 -7.92
N ILE A 4 15.95 14.92 -7.27
CA ILE A 4 14.59 15.42 -7.45
C ILE A 4 14.60 16.37 -8.66
N LYS A 5 13.78 16.07 -9.66
CA LYS A 5 13.58 16.93 -10.84
C LYS A 5 12.27 17.69 -10.68
N ILE A 6 12.36 19.02 -10.62
CA ILE A 6 11.20 19.92 -10.59
C ILE A 6 11.09 20.54 -11.98
N ILE A 7 9.92 20.41 -12.60
CA ILE A 7 9.61 20.94 -13.93
C ILE A 7 8.53 22.01 -13.76
N ASP A 8 8.81 23.22 -14.22
CA ASP A 8 7.80 24.26 -14.37
C ASP A 8 7.07 24.06 -15.69
N ASP A 9 5.82 23.61 -15.64
CA ASP A 9 5.02 23.33 -16.82
C ASP A 9 4.70 24.56 -17.67
N ARG A 10 4.81 25.79 -17.12
CA ARG A 10 4.57 27.04 -17.87
C ARG A 10 5.81 27.55 -18.56
N THR A 11 6.98 27.40 -17.95
CA THR A 11 8.24 27.95 -18.48
C THR A 11 9.13 26.88 -19.10
N GLY A 12 8.85 25.60 -18.87
CA GLY A 12 9.72 24.47 -19.23
C GLY A 12 11.00 24.42 -18.39
N HIS A 13 11.12 25.25 -17.36
CA HIS A 13 12.34 25.32 -16.56
C HIS A 13 12.48 24.06 -15.70
N VAL A 14 13.66 23.44 -15.78
CA VAL A 14 14.00 22.23 -15.03
C VAL A 14 15.01 22.58 -13.96
N ARG A 15 14.69 22.23 -12.72
CA ARG A 15 15.60 22.31 -11.58
C ARG A 15 15.86 20.93 -11.01
N GLU A 16 17.13 20.56 -10.90
CA GLU A 16 17.57 19.32 -10.26
C GLU A 16 18.13 19.60 -8.87
N ILE A 17 17.76 18.76 -7.90
CA ILE A 17 18.24 18.84 -6.51
C ILE A 17 18.83 17.49 -6.15
N GLU A 18 20.12 17.44 -5.84
CA GLU A 18 20.76 16.25 -5.30
C GLU A 18 20.34 16.02 -3.86
N CYS A 19 19.98 14.78 -3.51
CA CYS A 19 19.54 14.44 -2.17
C CYS A 19 20.05 13.06 -1.74
N SER A 20 20.17 12.85 -0.44
CA SER A 20 20.46 11.54 0.17
C SER A 20 19.18 10.75 0.46
N GLY A 21 18.02 11.42 0.44
CA GLY A 21 16.66 10.91 0.63
C GLY A 21 15.66 12.06 0.53
N PHE A 22 14.35 11.78 0.39
CA PHE A 22 13.36 12.84 0.19
C PHE A 22 12.06 12.60 0.98
N ASN A 23 11.50 13.69 1.51
CA ASN A 23 10.11 13.79 1.96
C ASN A 23 9.50 14.97 1.19
N LEU A 24 8.52 14.71 0.33
CA LEU A 24 7.93 15.74 -0.51
C LEU A 24 6.82 16.48 0.26
N GLN A 25 7.07 17.76 0.48
CA GLN A 25 6.11 18.73 1.00
C GLN A 25 6.11 19.93 0.07
N TYR A 26 4.93 20.45 -0.26
CA TYR A 26 4.79 21.59 -1.16
C TYR A 26 3.79 22.58 -0.59
N VAL A 27 3.88 23.83 -1.03
CA VAL A 27 2.91 24.88 -0.70
C VAL A 27 2.28 25.33 -2.01
N GLN A 28 0.95 25.40 -2.05
CA GLN A 28 0.26 25.99 -3.19
C GLN A 28 0.32 27.51 -3.05
N SER A 29 0.52 28.24 -4.16
CA SER A 29 0.51 29.72 -4.17
C SER A 29 -0.82 30.31 -3.69
N THR A 30 -1.90 29.53 -3.76
CA THR A 30 -3.25 29.86 -3.29
C THR A 30 -3.53 29.41 -1.85
N GLY A 31 -2.65 28.63 -1.23
CA GLY A 31 -2.78 28.20 0.15
C GLY A 31 -2.21 29.25 1.10
N ASN A 32 -2.90 29.55 2.19
CA ASN A 32 -2.49 30.49 3.25
C ASN A 32 -1.22 30.00 4.03
N GLY A 33 -0.12 29.70 3.35
CA GLY A 33 1.10 29.16 3.95
C GLY A 33 0.97 27.72 4.49
N VAL A 34 -0.11 27.01 4.17
CA VAL A 34 -0.33 25.63 4.63
C VAL A 34 0.58 24.69 3.86
N ILE A 35 1.51 24.05 4.58
CA ILE A 35 2.35 22.99 4.04
C ILE A 35 1.48 21.79 3.67
N GLN A 36 1.34 21.54 2.37
CA GLN A 36 0.75 20.33 1.83
C GLN A 36 1.80 19.22 1.90
N LYS A 37 1.43 18.08 2.47
CA LYS A 37 2.26 16.87 2.50
C LYS A 37 1.74 15.94 1.41
N ILE A 38 2.61 15.25 0.67
CA ILE A 38 2.16 14.13 -0.15
C ILE A 38 1.75 13.02 0.83
N ARG A 39 0.45 12.88 1.06
CA ARG A 39 -0.12 11.94 2.04
C ARG A 39 -0.50 10.61 1.42
N GLU A 40 -0.89 10.62 0.16
CA GLU A 40 -1.24 9.41 -0.60
C GLU A 40 -0.02 8.92 -1.37
N LEU A 41 0.58 7.85 -0.86
CA LEU A 41 1.61 7.12 -1.57
C LEU A 41 0.89 6.05 -2.39
N ASN A 42 0.61 6.33 -3.66
CA ASN A 42 -0.17 5.41 -4.49
C ASN A 42 0.72 4.50 -5.36
N ASN A 43 1.95 4.91 -5.63
CA ASN A 43 2.97 4.18 -6.37
C ASN A 43 4.35 4.73 -5.99
N GLY A 44 5.36 3.87 -5.89
CA GLY A 44 6.73 4.22 -5.54
C GLY A 44 7.39 3.25 -4.56
N LYS A 45 8.67 3.45 -4.28
CA LYS A 45 9.42 2.61 -3.34
C LYS A 45 9.13 3.02 -1.90
N TYR A 46 8.70 2.09 -1.05
CA TYR A 46 8.35 2.33 0.36
C TYR A 46 9.58 2.28 1.28
N ASP A 47 10.44 1.28 1.10
CA ASP A 47 11.72 1.15 1.78
C ASP A 47 12.74 0.42 0.88
N SER A 48 13.85 -0.08 1.42
CA SER A 48 14.91 -0.72 0.62
C SER A 48 14.42 -1.89 -0.24
N ARG A 49 13.38 -2.61 0.18
CA ARG A 49 12.91 -3.85 -0.47
C ARG A 49 11.46 -3.81 -0.92
N HIS A 50 10.65 -2.88 -0.41
CA HIS A 50 9.22 -2.84 -0.71
C HIS A 50 8.84 -1.78 -1.73
N TRP A 51 7.94 -2.14 -2.64
CA TRP A 51 7.24 -1.24 -3.56
C TRP A 51 5.78 -1.08 -3.19
N ILE A 52 5.26 0.12 -3.33
CA ILE A 52 3.85 0.44 -3.11
C ILE A 52 3.05 0.03 -4.34
N LYS A 53 2.01 -0.77 -4.13
CA LYS A 53 1.17 -1.37 -5.17
C LYS A 53 -0.30 -0.97 -5.01
N ASN A 54 -0.60 0.17 -4.38
CA ASN A 54 -1.98 0.67 -4.21
C ASN A 54 -2.71 0.80 -5.54
N GLU A 55 -2.04 1.24 -6.61
CA GLU A 55 -2.65 1.34 -7.95
C GLU A 55 -3.14 -0.01 -8.50
N PHE A 56 -2.52 -1.13 -8.08
CA PHE A 56 -2.88 -2.47 -8.53
C PHE A 56 -3.88 -3.13 -7.58
N TYR A 57 -3.58 -3.15 -6.28
CA TYR A 57 -4.32 -3.94 -5.32
C TYR A 57 -5.52 -3.22 -4.71
N ALA A 58 -5.50 -1.89 -4.57
CA ALA A 58 -6.65 -1.17 -4.01
C ALA A 58 -7.91 -1.27 -4.88
N PRO A 59 -7.86 -1.17 -6.22
CA PRO A 59 -9.04 -1.39 -7.07
C PRO A 59 -9.59 -2.82 -6.98
N LEU A 60 -8.71 -3.82 -6.81
CA LEU A 60 -9.13 -5.21 -6.62
C LEU A 60 -9.82 -5.39 -5.27
N ALA A 61 -9.22 -4.86 -4.20
CA ALA A 61 -9.78 -4.88 -2.85
C ALA A 61 -11.15 -4.18 -2.80
N GLN A 62 -11.30 -3.06 -3.50
CA GLN A 62 -12.57 -2.36 -3.62
C GLN A 62 -13.63 -3.20 -4.32
N LYS A 63 -13.30 -3.85 -5.44
CA LYS A 63 -14.22 -4.79 -6.13
C LYS A 63 -14.63 -5.96 -5.24
N ILE A 64 -13.69 -6.51 -4.45
CA ILE A 64 -13.96 -7.58 -3.48
C ILE A 64 -14.94 -7.08 -2.42
N LYS A 65 -14.64 -5.93 -1.79
CA LYS A 65 -15.53 -5.31 -0.81
C LYS A 65 -16.93 -5.12 -1.38
N ASP A 66 -17.05 -4.48 -2.53
CA ASP A 66 -18.34 -4.15 -3.13
C ASP A 66 -19.16 -5.40 -3.50
N LYS A 67 -18.49 -6.47 -3.95
CA LYS A 67 -19.13 -7.73 -4.30
C LYS A 67 -19.66 -8.49 -3.08
N PHE A 68 -19.00 -8.38 -1.92
CA PHE A 68 -19.28 -9.21 -0.75
C PHE A 68 -19.81 -8.46 0.47
N LYS A 69 -19.88 -7.12 0.46
CA LYS A 69 -20.33 -6.29 1.59
C LYS A 69 -21.70 -6.65 2.17
N GLU A 70 -22.59 -7.22 1.36
CA GLU A 70 -23.93 -7.66 1.82
C GLU A 70 -23.92 -9.04 2.47
N LYS A 71 -22.90 -9.86 2.17
CA LYS A 71 -22.76 -11.25 2.64
C LYS A 71 -21.75 -11.39 3.77
N VAL A 72 -20.82 -10.43 3.88
CA VAL A 72 -19.72 -10.42 4.84
C VAL A 72 -19.81 -9.09 5.60
N PRO A 73 -20.48 -9.05 6.77
CA PRO A 73 -20.71 -7.81 7.52
C PRO A 73 -19.44 -7.05 7.87
N GLU A 74 -18.31 -7.76 8.05
CA GLU A 74 -17.01 -7.15 8.31
C GLU A 74 -16.64 -6.12 7.24
N PHE A 75 -16.95 -6.42 5.97
CA PHE A 75 -16.58 -5.59 4.82
C PHE A 75 -17.29 -4.25 4.79
N THR A 76 -18.40 -4.08 5.50
CA THR A 76 -19.10 -2.79 5.61
C THR A 76 -18.23 -1.74 6.28
N SER A 77 -17.44 -2.15 7.28
CA SER A 77 -16.57 -1.26 8.07
C SER A 77 -15.21 -1.00 7.42
N VAL A 78 -14.78 -1.85 6.49
CA VAL A 78 -13.47 -1.77 5.86
C VAL A 78 -13.37 -0.54 4.95
N ASN A 79 -12.41 0.35 5.22
CA ASN A 79 -12.12 1.47 4.32
C ASN A 79 -10.83 1.19 3.53
N ILE A 80 -10.98 0.87 2.24
CA ILE A 80 -9.85 0.50 1.36
C ILE A 80 -8.84 1.64 1.23
N ASN A 81 -9.28 2.90 1.27
CA ASN A 81 -8.39 4.06 1.18
C ASN A 81 -7.47 4.20 2.40
N LYS A 82 -7.76 3.49 3.49
CA LYS A 82 -6.92 3.45 4.69
C LYS A 82 -5.97 2.26 4.72
N ILE A 83 -5.86 1.51 3.61
CA ILE A 83 -4.97 0.36 3.48
C ILE A 83 -3.83 0.73 2.53
N LEU A 84 -2.60 0.61 3.02
CA LEU A 84 -1.40 0.67 2.21
C LEU A 84 -1.05 -0.73 1.72
N PHE A 85 -0.89 -0.90 0.41
CA PHE A 85 -0.45 -2.14 -0.21
C PHE A 85 1.00 -2.02 -0.59
N ILE A 86 1.83 -2.91 -0.06
CA ILE A 86 3.26 -2.99 -0.38
C ILE A 86 3.62 -4.41 -0.82
N GLU A 87 4.66 -4.53 -1.63
CA GLU A 87 5.15 -5.79 -2.15
C GLU A 87 6.67 -5.85 -1.98
N ASP A 88 7.15 -6.91 -1.32
CA ASP A 88 8.58 -7.21 -1.15
C ASP A 88 9.12 -7.76 -2.47
N THR A 89 9.97 -6.97 -3.13
CA THR A 89 10.58 -7.29 -4.43
C THR A 89 11.93 -8.00 -4.30
N ASP A 90 12.48 -8.05 -3.10
CA ASP A 90 13.81 -8.63 -2.86
C ASP A 90 13.71 -10.03 -2.24
N TYR A 91 12.53 -10.43 -1.78
CA TYR A 91 12.29 -11.75 -1.24
C TYR A 91 12.40 -12.83 -2.33
N MET A 92 13.20 -13.87 -2.05
CA MET A 92 13.33 -15.08 -2.86
C MET A 92 12.92 -16.29 -2.04
N GLY A 93 11.85 -16.96 -2.44
CA GLY A 93 11.37 -18.16 -1.77
C GLY A 93 12.11 -19.43 -2.20
N ASP A 94 12.02 -20.47 -1.38
CA ASP A 94 12.45 -21.81 -1.77
C ASP A 94 11.30 -22.52 -2.49
N GLU A 95 11.41 -22.76 -3.80
CA GLU A 95 10.33 -23.41 -4.58
C GLU A 95 10.03 -24.85 -4.09
N LEU A 96 10.94 -25.46 -3.33
CA LEU A 96 10.78 -26.80 -2.76
C LEU A 96 10.07 -26.81 -1.40
N LYS A 97 9.95 -25.65 -0.73
CA LYS A 97 9.26 -25.48 0.57
C LYS A 97 8.23 -24.38 0.47
N ARG A 98 6.96 -24.80 0.37
CA ARG A 98 5.83 -23.91 0.05
C ARG A 98 5.05 -23.45 1.30
N ASP A 99 5.71 -23.42 2.45
CA ASP A 99 5.17 -22.99 3.76
C ASP A 99 5.35 -21.48 4.01
N ASP A 100 5.75 -20.73 2.99
CA ASP A 100 5.95 -19.31 3.05
C ASP A 100 4.64 -18.51 2.91
N ASP A 101 4.40 -17.61 3.86
CA ASP A 101 3.33 -16.62 3.78
C ASP A 101 3.47 -15.77 2.50
N VAL A 102 2.44 -15.78 1.65
CA VAL A 102 2.43 -15.04 0.38
C VAL A 102 2.00 -13.58 0.57
N MET A 103 0.96 -13.36 1.38
CA MET A 103 0.36 -12.05 1.62
C MET A 103 -0.28 -12.02 3.00
N TRP A 104 -0.04 -10.95 3.76
CA TRP A 104 -0.57 -10.78 5.10
C TRP A 104 -0.91 -9.33 5.39
N ILE A 105 -1.66 -9.10 6.47
CA ILE A 105 -2.07 -7.77 6.92
C ILE A 105 -1.49 -7.47 8.31
N LYS A 106 -1.05 -6.23 8.51
CA LYS A 106 -0.60 -5.71 9.80
C LYS A 106 -1.13 -4.30 10.04
N LYS A 107 -1.08 -3.88 11.31
CA LYS A 107 -1.38 -2.49 11.66
C LYS A 107 -0.29 -1.56 11.17
N ALA A 108 -0.70 -0.42 10.61
CA ALA A 108 0.23 0.64 10.31
C ALA A 108 0.82 1.21 11.62
N PRO A 109 2.13 1.53 11.67
CA PRO A 109 2.71 2.23 12.81
C PRO A 109 2.01 3.57 13.05
N LYS A 110 1.84 3.97 14.32
CA LYS A 110 1.13 5.20 14.71
C LYS A 110 1.65 6.44 13.96
N GLN A 111 2.97 6.54 13.77
CA GLN A 111 3.58 7.64 13.04
C GLN A 111 3.15 7.67 11.56
N LEU A 112 3.11 6.51 10.90
CA LEU A 112 2.65 6.40 9.52
C LEU A 112 1.18 6.84 9.44
N THR A 113 0.31 6.31 10.31
CA THR A 113 -1.11 6.66 10.34
C THR A 113 -1.35 8.16 10.51
N ILE A 114 -0.62 8.82 11.41
CA ILE A 114 -0.74 10.27 11.62
C ILE A 114 -0.32 11.07 10.37
N LEU A 115 0.68 10.59 9.64
CA LEU A 115 1.26 11.31 8.51
C LEU A 115 0.50 11.11 7.20
N THR A 116 0.05 9.88 6.92
CA THR A 116 -0.54 9.49 5.64
C THR A 116 -2.02 9.18 5.73
N GLY A 117 -2.53 8.80 6.91
CA GLY A 117 -3.90 8.34 7.11
C GLY A 117 -4.11 6.83 6.90
N TYR A 118 -3.07 6.08 6.51
CA TYR A 118 -3.17 4.62 6.43
C TYR A 118 -3.22 3.98 7.82
N GLU A 119 -4.19 3.12 8.05
CA GLU A 119 -4.39 2.41 9.33
C GLU A 119 -3.90 0.96 9.27
N PHE A 120 -3.81 0.40 8.07
CA PHE A 120 -3.39 -0.98 7.83
C PHE A 120 -2.39 -1.05 6.69
N ILE A 121 -1.55 -2.08 6.71
CA ILE A 121 -0.62 -2.41 5.65
C ILE A 121 -0.88 -3.86 5.23
N ILE A 122 -1.17 -4.08 3.95
CA ILE A 122 -1.16 -5.41 3.34
C ILE A 122 0.17 -5.56 2.61
N GLU A 123 0.95 -6.56 3.02
CA GLU A 123 2.27 -6.87 2.46
C GLU A 123 2.18 -8.17 1.67
N SER A 124 2.69 -8.17 0.45
CA SER A 124 2.86 -9.36 -0.40
C SER A 124 4.32 -9.60 -0.76
N ARG A 125 4.64 -10.79 -1.25
CA ARG A 125 5.97 -11.12 -1.79
C ARG A 125 5.89 -11.30 -3.30
N GLU A 126 6.63 -10.49 -4.06
CA GLU A 126 6.61 -10.48 -5.54
C GLU A 126 6.88 -11.86 -6.12
N PHE A 127 7.89 -12.55 -5.57
CA PHE A 127 8.25 -13.91 -5.95
C PHE A 127 7.05 -14.85 -6.02
N TRP A 128 6.15 -14.79 -5.03
CA TRP A 128 4.97 -15.64 -4.99
C TRP A 128 3.80 -15.06 -5.78
N THR A 129 3.56 -13.74 -5.74
CA THR A 129 2.44 -13.11 -6.44
C THR A 129 2.55 -13.24 -7.96
N GLU A 130 3.76 -13.30 -8.52
CA GLU A 130 4.00 -13.59 -9.94
C GLU A 130 3.76 -15.06 -10.33
N ARG A 131 3.77 -15.98 -9.34
CA ARG A 131 3.70 -17.44 -9.55
C ARG A 131 2.34 -18.05 -9.21
N ILE A 132 1.41 -17.26 -8.69
CA ILE A 132 0.05 -17.71 -8.35
C ILE A 132 -0.97 -17.10 -9.31
N SER A 133 -2.14 -17.73 -9.41
CA SER A 133 -3.20 -17.23 -10.27
C SER A 133 -3.81 -15.94 -9.71
N LYS A 134 -4.44 -15.17 -10.59
CA LYS A 134 -5.18 -13.96 -10.20
C LYS A 134 -6.29 -14.25 -9.18
N GLU A 135 -6.95 -15.40 -9.30
CA GLU A 135 -7.98 -15.85 -8.37
C GLU A 135 -7.39 -16.11 -6.97
N GLN A 136 -6.17 -16.66 -6.91
CA GLN A 136 -5.45 -16.85 -5.64
C GLN A 136 -5.09 -15.50 -5.01
N ILE A 137 -4.62 -14.51 -5.80
CA ILE A 137 -4.38 -13.14 -5.30
C ILE A 137 -5.68 -12.53 -4.75
N ILE A 138 -6.79 -12.66 -5.47
CA ILE A 138 -8.11 -12.18 -5.02
C ILE A 138 -8.50 -12.84 -3.69
N ALA A 139 -8.29 -14.14 -3.55
CA ALA A 139 -8.59 -14.88 -2.32
C ALA A 139 -7.71 -14.42 -1.14
N LEU A 140 -6.43 -14.14 -1.37
CA LEU A 140 -5.51 -13.62 -0.36
C LEU A 140 -5.90 -12.21 0.10
N ILE A 141 -6.23 -11.31 -0.84
CA ILE A 141 -6.74 -9.98 -0.51
C ILE A 141 -8.04 -10.10 0.29
N TYR A 142 -8.99 -10.93 -0.16
CA TYR A 142 -10.23 -11.19 0.56
C TYR A 142 -9.97 -11.65 2.01
N SER A 143 -9.04 -12.60 2.20
CA SER A 143 -8.66 -13.11 3.52
C SER A 143 -8.09 -12.00 4.42
N CYS A 144 -7.22 -11.14 3.87
CA CYS A 144 -6.67 -9.99 4.59
C CYS A 144 -7.76 -8.99 5.00
N LEU A 145 -8.71 -8.67 4.11
CA LEU A 145 -9.80 -7.74 4.43
C LEU A 145 -10.71 -8.28 5.54
N LYS A 146 -10.93 -9.60 5.58
CA LYS A 146 -11.79 -10.23 6.60
C LYS A 146 -11.20 -10.13 8.01
N GLN A 147 -9.88 -9.94 8.12
CA GLN A 147 -9.20 -9.73 9.40
C GLN A 147 -9.43 -8.31 9.96
N ILE A 148 -9.91 -7.35 9.17
CA ILE A 148 -10.15 -5.99 9.63
C ILE A 148 -11.48 -5.93 10.40
N ASP A 149 -11.41 -5.45 11.63
CA ASP A 149 -12.57 -5.21 12.48
C ASP A 149 -12.48 -3.80 13.09
N GLY A 150 -13.10 -2.83 12.40
CA GLY A 150 -12.95 -1.42 12.72
C GLY A 150 -11.49 -0.99 12.72
N ASP A 151 -10.97 -0.60 13.88
CA ASP A 151 -9.58 -0.21 14.10
C ASP A 151 -8.71 -1.36 14.64
N LYS A 152 -9.11 -2.61 14.55
CA LYS A 152 -8.35 -3.78 15.03
C LYS A 152 -8.13 -4.81 13.93
N LEU A 153 -7.20 -5.74 14.19
CA LEU A 153 -7.01 -6.94 13.40
C LEU A 153 -7.44 -8.16 14.21
N ARG A 154 -8.29 -8.98 13.61
CA ARG A 154 -8.62 -10.32 14.10
C ARG A 154 -7.53 -11.29 13.67
N THR A 155 -7.35 -12.36 14.44
CA THR A 155 -6.48 -13.47 14.06
C THR A 155 -7.02 -14.10 12.77
N PRO A 156 -6.17 -14.49 11.79
CA PRO A 156 -6.62 -15.16 10.58
C PRO A 156 -7.38 -16.45 10.90
N ASP A 157 -8.45 -16.73 10.16
CA ASP A 157 -9.17 -18.02 10.22
C ASP A 157 -8.31 -19.18 9.68
N VAL A 158 -7.33 -18.86 8.83
CA VAL A 158 -6.39 -19.81 8.21
C VAL A 158 -5.01 -19.15 8.18
N LYS A 159 -4.00 -19.81 8.75
CA LYS A 159 -2.59 -19.46 8.53
C LYS A 159 -2.15 -20.15 7.24
N GLY A 160 -1.56 -19.38 6.32
CA GLY A 160 -0.94 -19.90 5.11
C GLY A 160 0.25 -20.78 5.44
#